data_AF-A0A9E4DW51-F1
#
_entry.id   AF-A0A9E4DW51-F1
#
_cell.length_a   1.000
_cell.length_b   1.000
_cell.length_c   1.000
_cell.angle_alpha   90.00
_cell.angle_beta   90.00
_cell.angle_gamma   90.00
#
_symmetry.space_group_name_H-M   'P 1'
#
loop_
_entity.id
_entity.type
_entity.pdbx_description
1 polymer ?
#
loop_
_entity_poly.entity_id
_entity_poly.type
_entity_poly.pdbx_seq_one_letter_code
_entity_poly.pdbx_strand_id
1 'polypeptide(L)'
;MMDFPYDQPLEDEKPRPFTWFMRYRDMESCTEAAPKKGVSLRSLKQYSVDFHWQQRCEAYDTQIAKEAAKTLMEKRQNELDAFIDQDFSIATRMQGLVDKKLEVLEETEDVDVKELRTLAGAYKESRVWVQELLGLLEDEREGTGEKG
;
A
#
# COMPACT_ATOMS: atom_id res chain seq x y z
N MET A 1 -12.41 7.58 -12.06
CA MET A 1 -11.34 7.85 -13.04
C MET A 1 -10.96 9.31 -12.83
N MET A 2 -9.80 9.61 -12.24
CA MET A 2 -9.37 11.01 -12.11
C MET A 2 -9.05 11.54 -13.51
N ASP A 3 -9.55 12.73 -13.83
CA ASP A 3 -9.17 13.46 -15.04
C ASP A 3 -7.70 13.87 -14.87
N PHE A 4 -6.80 13.20 -15.59
CA PHE A 4 -5.40 13.59 -15.60
C PHE A 4 -5.25 14.88 -16.42
N PRO A 5 -4.55 15.92 -15.92
CA PRO A 5 -4.50 17.21 -16.59
C PRO A 5 -3.88 17.16 -18.00
N TYR A 6 -3.14 16.09 -18.33
CA TYR A 6 -2.58 15.89 -19.68
C TYR A 6 -3.28 14.79 -20.49
N ASP A 7 -4.36 14.18 -19.99
CA ASP A 7 -5.30 13.37 -20.79
C ASP A 7 -6.33 14.27 -21.51
N GLN A 8 -6.19 15.58 -21.39
CA GLN A 8 -6.91 16.58 -22.16
C GLN A 8 -5.93 17.35 -23.08
N PRO A 9 -6.39 17.79 -24.26
CA PRO A 9 -5.61 18.69 -25.10
C PRO A 9 -5.35 20.00 -24.35
N LEU A 10 -4.15 20.58 -24.55
CA LEU A 10 -3.92 21.96 -24.12
C LEU A 10 -4.88 22.91 -24.86
N GLU A 11 -5.14 24.08 -24.28
CA GLU A 11 -6.15 25.04 -24.78
C GLU A 11 -5.92 25.43 -26.26
N ASP A 12 -4.65 25.49 -26.68
CA ASP A 12 -4.23 25.77 -28.07
C ASP A 12 -3.89 24.51 -28.89
N GLU A 13 -3.95 23.32 -28.28
CA GLU A 13 -3.63 22.05 -28.94
C GLU A 13 -4.84 21.52 -29.71
N LYS A 14 -4.76 21.57 -31.05
CA LYS A 14 -5.80 20.99 -31.90
C LYS A 14 -6.01 19.49 -31.56
N PRO A 15 -7.23 18.94 -31.71
CA PRO A 15 -7.53 17.55 -31.35
C PRO A 15 -6.60 16.52 -32.02
N ARG A 16 -6.15 16.80 -33.25
CA ARG A 16 -5.32 15.88 -34.04
C ARG A 16 -3.90 15.72 -33.47
N PRO A 17 -3.12 16.79 -33.20
CA PRO A 17 -1.88 16.74 -32.41
C PRO A 17 -2.00 15.99 -31.09
N PHE A 18 -3.08 16.21 -30.33
CA PHE A 18 -3.29 15.52 -29.07
C PHE A 18 -3.39 13.98 -29.24
N THR A 19 -4.06 13.50 -30.29
CA THR A 19 -4.06 12.05 -30.58
C THR A 19 -2.68 11.48 -30.95
N TRP A 20 -1.75 12.33 -31.41
CA TRP A 20 -0.37 11.94 -31.68
C TRP A 20 0.45 11.91 -30.39
N PHE A 21 0.25 12.89 -29.51
CA PHE A 21 0.81 12.91 -28.16
C PHE A 21 0.52 11.61 -27.40
N MET A 22 -0.74 11.16 -27.37
CA MET A 22 -1.11 9.91 -26.69
C MET A 22 -0.29 8.70 -27.16
N ARG A 23 0.03 8.61 -28.45
CA ARG A 23 0.88 7.53 -28.98
C ARG A 23 2.37 7.77 -28.76
N TYR A 24 2.80 9.02 -28.76
CA TYR A 24 4.15 9.38 -28.41
C TYR A 24 4.44 9.01 -26.95
N ARG A 25 3.52 9.27 -26.02
CA ARG A 25 3.58 8.84 -24.62
C ARG A 25 3.74 7.33 -24.49
N ASP A 26 2.95 6.55 -25.23
CA ASP A 26 3.01 5.08 -25.17
C ASP A 26 4.32 4.47 -25.75
N MET A 27 5.12 5.23 -26.51
CA MET A 27 6.30 4.72 -27.25
C MET A 27 7.59 5.49 -26.97
N GLU A 28 7.52 6.59 -26.22
CA GLU A 28 8.59 7.52 -25.85
C GLU A 28 9.44 8.07 -27.02
N SER A 29 9.04 7.82 -28.28
CA SER A 29 9.85 8.15 -29.45
C SER A 29 9.06 8.63 -30.66
N CYS A 30 9.49 9.76 -31.21
CA CYS A 30 8.92 10.32 -32.43
C CYS A 30 9.16 9.42 -33.66
N THR A 31 10.27 8.70 -33.70
CA THR A 31 10.63 7.82 -34.84
C THR A 31 9.73 6.59 -34.91
N GLU A 32 9.20 6.15 -33.77
CA GLU A 32 8.28 5.02 -33.69
C GLU A 32 6.81 5.44 -33.81
N ALA A 33 6.47 6.60 -33.26
CA ALA A 33 5.10 7.13 -33.30
C ALA A 33 4.69 7.63 -34.71
N ALA A 34 5.62 8.22 -35.47
CA ALA A 34 5.32 8.83 -36.77
C ALA A 34 4.79 7.84 -37.84
N PRO A 35 5.41 6.67 -38.08
CA PRO A 35 4.88 5.68 -39.02
C PRO A 35 3.49 5.16 -38.63
N LYS A 36 3.27 4.90 -37.33
CA LYS A 36 1.99 4.37 -36.82
C LYS A 36 0.85 5.36 -36.89
N LYS A 37 1.13 6.67 -36.98
CA LYS A 37 0.13 7.72 -37.20
C LYS A 37 0.00 8.18 -38.64
N GLY A 38 0.87 7.71 -39.55
CA GLY A 38 0.92 8.18 -40.92
C GLY A 38 1.27 9.67 -41.02
N VAL A 39 2.15 10.16 -40.14
CA VAL A 39 2.55 11.58 -40.05
C VAL A 39 4.04 11.69 -40.32
N SER A 40 4.47 12.82 -40.90
CA SER A 40 5.89 13.07 -41.10
C SER A 40 6.63 13.20 -39.77
N LEU A 41 7.82 12.61 -39.68
CA LEU A 41 8.69 12.72 -38.50
C LEU A 41 8.99 14.18 -38.14
N ARG A 42 9.16 15.04 -39.15
CA ARG A 42 9.42 16.47 -38.96
C ARG A 42 8.26 17.16 -38.27
N SER A 43 7.03 16.92 -38.73
CA SER A 43 5.83 17.47 -38.10
C SER A 43 5.73 17.00 -36.65
N LEU A 44 5.89 15.70 -36.41
CA LEU A 44 5.74 15.13 -35.08
C LEU A 44 6.80 15.65 -34.09
N LYS A 45 8.05 15.85 -34.55
CA LYS A 45 9.10 16.52 -33.75
C LYS A 45 8.76 17.98 -33.44
N GLN A 46 8.21 18.71 -34.41
CA GLN A 46 7.79 20.10 -34.20
C GLN A 46 6.71 20.18 -33.11
N TYR A 47 5.66 19.36 -33.22
CA TYR A 47 4.60 19.29 -32.22
C TYR A 47 5.12 18.82 -30.85
N SER A 48 6.04 17.85 -30.81
CA SER A 48 6.68 17.39 -29.57
C SER A 48 7.38 18.51 -28.82
N VAL A 49 8.05 19.42 -29.53
CA VAL A 49 8.71 20.60 -28.95
C VAL A 49 7.69 21.66 -28.57
N ASP A 50 6.78 22.05 -29.48
CA ASP A 50 5.83 23.14 -29.30
C ASP A 50 4.87 22.91 -28.12
N PHE A 51 4.52 21.65 -27.87
CA PHE A 51 3.59 21.25 -26.81
C PHE A 51 4.27 20.50 -25.66
N HIS A 52 5.61 20.58 -25.57
CA HIS A 52 6.42 20.02 -24.48
C HIS A 52 6.10 18.57 -24.13
N TRP A 53 5.89 17.72 -25.14
CA TRP A 53 5.39 16.37 -24.95
C TRP A 53 6.27 15.52 -24.04
N GLN A 54 7.59 15.66 -24.11
CA GLN A 54 8.51 14.91 -23.25
C GLN A 54 8.28 15.22 -21.76
N GLN A 55 8.21 16.51 -21.39
CA GLN A 55 7.98 16.93 -20.01
C GLN A 55 6.62 16.45 -19.49
N ARG A 56 5.60 16.44 -20.36
CA ARG A 56 4.27 15.92 -20.03
C ARG A 56 4.28 14.41 -19.77
N CYS A 57 5.07 13.65 -20.53
CA CYS A 57 5.26 12.21 -20.29
C CYS A 57 5.96 11.97 -18.96
N GLU A 58 7.07 12.66 -18.69
CA GLU A 58 7.81 12.55 -17.42
C GLU A 58 6.93 12.89 -16.20
N ALA A 59 6.07 13.91 -16.32
CA ALA A 59 5.12 14.29 -15.29
C ALA A 59 4.05 13.20 -15.07
N TYR A 60 3.54 12.59 -16.14
CA TYR A 60 2.60 11.46 -16.07
C TYR A 60 3.21 10.24 -15.39
N ASP A 61 4.42 9.85 -15.78
CA ASP A 61 5.10 8.69 -15.19
C ASP A 61 5.39 8.91 -13.71
N THR A 62 5.82 10.12 -13.34
CA THR A 62 6.04 10.51 -11.94
C THR A 62 4.75 10.41 -11.12
N GLN A 63 3.62 10.88 -11.67
CA GLN A 63 2.35 10.81 -10.96
C GLN A 63 1.85 9.36 -10.83
N ILE A 64 1.94 8.56 -11.89
CA ILE A 64 1.60 7.13 -11.83
C ILE A 64 2.46 6.42 -10.79
N ALA A 65 3.77 6.67 -10.77
CA ALA A 65 4.67 6.09 -9.79
C ALA A 65 4.25 6.48 -8.36
N LYS A 66 3.86 7.74 -8.14
CA LYS A 66 3.36 8.23 -6.84
C LYS A 66 2.04 7.57 -6.44
N GLU A 67 1.10 7.42 -7.36
CA GLU A 67 -0.19 6.76 -7.13
C GLU A 67 -0.03 5.26 -6.87
N ALA A 68 0.84 4.58 -7.62
CA ALA A 68 1.20 3.19 -7.39
C ALA A 68 1.86 3.01 -6.02
N ALA A 69 2.77 3.91 -5.64
CA ALA A 69 3.38 3.90 -4.31
C ALA A 69 2.34 4.10 -3.20
N LYS A 70 1.41 5.05 -3.37
CA LYS A 70 0.31 5.26 -2.43
C LYS A 70 -0.58 4.02 -2.29
N THR A 71 -0.98 3.42 -3.41
CA THR A 71 -1.80 2.21 -3.43
C THR A 71 -1.08 1.04 -2.75
N LEU A 72 0.23 0.90 -2.99
CA LEU A 72 1.04 -0.13 -2.34
C LEU A 72 1.15 0.11 -0.83
N MET A 73 1.33 1.36 -0.40
CA MET A 73 1.35 1.72 1.02
C MET A 73 0.01 1.41 1.70
N GLU A 74 -1.12 1.80 1.09
CA GLU A 74 -2.45 1.49 1.60
C GLU A 74 -2.68 -0.03 1.69
N LYS A 75 -2.24 -0.78 0.66
CA LYS A 75 -2.33 -2.24 0.68
C LYS A 75 -1.50 -2.86 1.81
N ARG A 76 -0.26 -2.38 2.01
CA ARG A 76 0.60 -2.85 3.10
C ARG A 76 0.01 -2.52 4.47
N GLN A 77 -0.57 -1.33 4.64
CA GLN A 77 -1.24 -0.96 5.87
C GLN A 77 -2.41 -1.90 6.16
N ASN A 78 -3.26 -2.17 5.17
CA ASN A 78 -4.38 -3.10 5.34
C ASN A 78 -3.93 -4.54 5.65
N GLU A 79 -2.84 -5.00 5.03
CA GLU A 79 -2.24 -6.31 5.32
C GLU A 79 -1.69 -6.38 6.76
N LEU A 80 -1.07 -5.30 7.22
CA LEU A 80 -0.55 -5.17 8.59
C LEU A 80 -1.69 -5.13 9.61
N ASP A 81 -2.72 -4.32 9.37
CA ASP A 81 -3.92 -4.24 10.23
C ASP A 81 -4.60 -5.62 10.34
N ALA A 82 -4.76 -6.33 9.22
CA ALA A 82 -5.35 -7.67 9.21
C ALA A 82 -4.49 -8.70 9.95
N PHE A 83 -3.16 -8.59 9.84
CA PHE A 83 -2.23 -9.44 10.59
C PHE A 83 -2.35 -9.19 12.10
N ILE A 84 -2.38 -7.92 12.52
CA ILE A 84 -2.55 -7.52 13.92
C ILE A 84 -3.88 -8.05 14.48
N ASP A 85 -4.99 -7.87 13.75
CA ASP A 85 -6.30 -8.36 14.17
C ASP A 85 -6.31 -9.89 14.34
N GLN A 86 -5.64 -10.61 13.44
CA GLN A 86 -5.51 -12.06 13.51
C GLN A 86 -4.69 -12.49 14.74
N ASP A 87 -3.57 -11.84 15.01
CA ASP A 87 -2.71 -12.15 16.15
C ASP A 87 -3.39 -11.83 17.49
N PHE A 88 -4.10 -10.70 17.59
CA PHE A 88 -4.94 -10.40 18.76
C PHE A 88 -6.00 -11.47 18.99
N SER A 89 -6.69 -11.92 17.94
CA SER A 89 -7.69 -12.98 18.01
C SER A 89 -7.11 -14.31 18.53
N ILE A 90 -5.91 -14.67 18.08
CA ILE A 90 -5.18 -15.86 18.56
C ILE A 90 -4.86 -15.72 20.05
N ALA A 91 -4.30 -14.58 20.48
CA ALA A 91 -3.96 -14.33 21.86
C ALA A 91 -5.19 -14.39 22.79
N THR A 92 -6.31 -13.77 22.39
CA THR A 92 -7.58 -13.83 23.15
C THR A 92 -8.11 -15.26 23.25
N ARG A 93 -8.01 -16.06 22.17
CA ARG A 93 -8.41 -17.47 22.21
C ARG A 93 -7.53 -18.30 23.14
N MET A 94 -6.22 -18.05 23.14
CA MET A 94 -5.28 -18.71 24.06
C MET A 94 -5.62 -18.38 25.51
N GLN A 95 -5.88 -17.10 25.83
CA GLN A 95 -6.33 -16.68 27.16
C GLN A 95 -7.62 -17.40 27.57
N GLY A 96 -8.63 -17.43 26.71
CA GLY A 96 -9.89 -18.13 27.01
C GLY A 96 -9.75 -19.65 27.17
N LEU A 97 -8.75 -20.28 26.54
CA LEU A 97 -8.44 -21.70 26.77
C LEU A 97 -7.77 -21.93 28.13
N VAL A 98 -6.86 -21.02 28.52
CA VAL A 98 -6.24 -21.04 29.85
C VAL A 98 -7.30 -20.87 30.92
N ASP A 99 -8.19 -19.88 30.78
CA ASP A 99 -9.25 -19.59 31.75
C ASP A 99 -10.18 -20.81 31.95
N LYS A 100 -10.65 -21.43 30.86
CA LYS A 100 -11.46 -22.66 30.94
C LYS A 100 -10.73 -23.81 31.61
N LYS A 101 -9.44 -23.96 31.35
CA LYS A 101 -8.61 -25.00 31.98
C LYS A 101 -8.44 -24.74 33.47
N LEU A 102 -8.30 -23.47 33.88
CA LEU A 102 -8.25 -23.08 35.29
C LEU A 102 -9.58 -23.33 36.00
N GLU A 103 -10.72 -22.97 35.40
CA GLU A 103 -12.05 -23.26 35.95
C GLU A 103 -12.24 -24.76 36.22
N VAL A 104 -11.90 -25.62 35.25
CA VAL A 104 -12.00 -27.08 35.43
C VAL A 104 -11.08 -27.58 36.53
N LEU A 105 -9.84 -27.06 36.62
CA LEU A 105 -8.89 -27.43 37.67
C LEU A 105 -9.38 -27.01 39.07
N GLU A 106 -10.01 -25.85 39.19
CA GLU A 106 -10.62 -25.38 40.44
C GLU A 106 -11.79 -26.27 40.87
N GLU A 107 -12.62 -26.73 39.93
CA GLU A 107 -13.76 -27.61 40.21
C GLU A 107 -13.34 -29.04 40.64
N THR A 108 -12.22 -29.55 40.14
CA THR A 108 -11.83 -30.95 40.38
C THR A 108 -11.06 -31.20 41.68
N GLU A 109 -10.60 -30.16 42.42
CA GLU A 109 -9.70 -30.22 43.60
C GLU A 109 -8.38 -31.03 43.44
N ASP A 110 -8.22 -31.78 42.35
CA ASP A 110 -7.04 -32.59 42.01
C ASP A 110 -6.14 -31.81 41.05
N VAL A 111 -5.40 -30.87 41.62
CA VAL A 111 -4.58 -29.94 40.86
C VAL A 111 -3.15 -30.48 40.70
N ASP A 112 -2.81 -30.93 39.49
CA ASP A 112 -1.41 -31.17 39.13
C ASP A 112 -0.65 -29.84 39.04
N VAL A 113 0.19 -29.59 40.04
CA VAL A 113 1.08 -28.42 40.13
C VAL A 113 1.92 -28.23 38.86
N LYS A 114 2.25 -29.31 38.14
CA LYS A 114 3.03 -29.26 36.90
C LYS A 114 2.20 -28.76 35.72
N GLU A 115 0.95 -29.18 35.59
CA GLU A 115 0.01 -28.64 34.59
C GLU A 115 -0.28 -27.16 34.88
N LEU A 116 -0.52 -26.80 36.13
CA LEU A 116 -0.86 -25.43 36.50
C LEU A 116 0.33 -24.47 36.28
N ARG A 117 1.57 -24.93 36.54
CA ARG A 117 2.79 -24.18 36.21
C ARG A 117 2.98 -24.00 34.70
N THR A 118 2.62 -25.00 33.90
CA THR A 118 2.67 -24.92 32.42
C THR A 118 1.64 -23.90 31.90
N LEU A 119 0.42 -23.95 32.41
CA LEU A 119 -0.65 -23.00 32.07
C LEU A 119 -0.29 -21.56 32.45
N ALA A 120 0.22 -21.35 33.65
CA ALA A 120 0.68 -20.03 34.11
C ALA A 120 1.85 -19.49 33.25
N GLY A 121 2.74 -20.38 32.80
CA GLY A 121 3.82 -20.05 31.87
C GLY A 121 3.28 -19.58 30.51
N ALA A 122 2.38 -20.36 29.90
CA ALA A 122 1.76 -20.03 28.63
C ALA A 122 0.98 -18.70 28.70
N TYR A 123 0.23 -18.47 29.78
CA TYR A 123 -0.49 -17.21 30.00
C TYR A 123 0.46 -16.01 30.12
N LYS A 124 1.56 -16.15 30.85
CA LYS A 124 2.58 -15.11 30.98
C LYS A 124 3.18 -14.76 29.61
N GLU A 125 3.53 -15.76 28.81
CA GLU A 125 4.07 -15.55 27.46
C GLU A 125 3.07 -14.87 26.55
N SER A 126 1.81 -15.32 26.53
CA SER A 126 0.74 -14.66 25.75
C SER A 126 0.53 -13.21 26.18
N ARG A 127 0.61 -12.91 27.48
CA ARG A 127 0.47 -11.55 28.00
C ARG A 127 1.63 -10.64 27.61
N VAL A 128 2.88 -11.13 27.70
CA VAL A 128 4.07 -10.38 27.28
C VAL A 128 3.97 -10.08 25.78
N TRP A 129 3.61 -11.07 24.98
CA TRP A 129 3.46 -10.90 23.54
C TRP A 129 2.39 -9.86 23.16
N VAL A 130 1.22 -9.86 23.82
CA VAL A 130 0.19 -8.81 23.62
C VAL A 130 0.70 -7.42 24.03
N GLN A 131 1.49 -7.32 25.10
CA GLN A 131 2.09 -6.05 25.51
C GLN A 131 3.14 -5.54 24.51
N GLU A 132 3.94 -6.45 23.94
CA GLU A 132 4.89 -6.11 22.88
C GLU A 132 4.16 -5.62 21.62
N LEU A 133 3.07 -6.28 21.22
CA LEU A 133 2.23 -5.84 20.10
C LEU A 133 1.64 -4.45 20.33
N LEU A 134 1.13 -4.18 21.55
CA LEU A 134 0.62 -2.85 21.91
C LEU A 134 1.73 -1.79 21.91
N GLY A 135 2.91 -2.10 22.43
CA GLY A 135 4.05 -1.18 22.43
C GLY A 135 4.53 -0.83 21.02
N LEU A 136 4.61 -1.81 20.12
CA LEU A 136 4.95 -1.58 18.71
C LEU A 136 3.93 -0.66 18.00
N LEU A 137 2.65 -0.78 18.33
CA LEU A 137 1.59 0.08 17.80
C LEU A 137 1.66 1.51 18.36
N GLU A 138 2.05 1.68 19.62
CA GLU A 138 2.27 2.99 20.23
C GLU A 138 3.48 3.71 19.62
N ASP A 139 4.59 3.00 19.42
CA ASP A 139 5.80 3.53 18.77
C ASP A 139 5.56 3.96 17.32
N GLU A 140 4.79 3.19 16.53
CA GLU A 140 4.39 3.57 15.17
C GLU A 140 3.51 4.83 15.15
N ARG A 141 2.65 5.00 16.17
CA ARG A 141 1.79 6.18 16.31
C ARG A 141 2.58 7.44 16.68
N GLU A 142 3.64 7.30 17.47
CA GLU A 142 4.51 8.42 17.85
C GLU A 142 5.48 8.80 16.72
N GLY A 143 6.04 7.82 16.00
CA GLY A 143 6.95 8.07 14.87
C GLY A 143 6.28 8.71 13.64
N THR A 144 4.95 8.64 13.53
CA THR A 144 4.16 9.34 12.49
C THR A 144 3.76 10.77 12.88
N GLY A 145 3.94 11.16 14.16
CA GLY A 145 3.61 12.49 14.68
C GLY A 145 4.70 13.56 14.55
N GLU A 146 5.96 13.16 14.35
CA GLU A 146 7.11 14.09 14.24
C GLU A 146 7.50 14.38 12.77
N LYS A 147 6.56 14.86 11.96
CA LYS A 147 6.86 15.65 10.74
C LYS A 147 5.84 16.77 10.58
N GLY A 148 5.85 17.70 11.54
CA GLY A 148 5.19 19.01 11.45
C GLY A 148 6.22 20.10 11.26
#